data_AF-A0A539D2A8-F1
#
_entry.id   AF-A0A539D2A8-F1
#
_cell.length_a   1.000
_cell.length_b   1.000
_cell.length_c   1.000
_cell.angle_alpha   90.00
_cell.angle_beta   90.00
_cell.angle_gamma   90.00
#
_symmetry.space_group_name_H-M   'P 1'
#
loop_
_entity.id
_entity.type
_entity.pdbx_description
1 polymer ?
#
loop_
_entity_poly.entity_id
_entity_poly.type
_entity_poly.pdbx_seq_one_letter_code
_entity_poly.pdbx_strand_id
1 'polypeptide(L)' 'MVTIDSRARAAVRGLPAYRPGTPIDEVKRTFKLASVIKLASNENALGPSPKAVAALRGAVPSLHRYP' A
#
# COMPACT_ATOMS: atom_id res chain seq x y z
N MET A 1 -25.21 16.14 -22.22
CA MET A 1 -24.76 16.10 -20.82
C MET A 1 -23.26 15.80 -20.81
N VAL A 2 -22.43 16.67 -20.26
CA VAL A 2 -20.96 16.52 -20.26
C VAL A 2 -20.58 15.47 -19.21
N THR A 3 -19.92 14.37 -19.61
CA THR A 3 -19.45 13.33 -18.69
C THR A 3 -18.17 13.78 -17.98
N ILE A 4 -17.88 13.26 -16.78
CA ILE A 4 -16.62 13.54 -16.06
C ILE A 4 -15.40 13.18 -16.92
N ASP A 5 -15.49 12.12 -17.73
CA ASP A 5 -14.45 11.68 -18.66
C ASP A 5 -14.06 12.78 -19.67
N SER A 6 -15.05 13.50 -20.21
CA SER A 6 -14.80 14.59 -21.16
C SER A 6 -14.11 15.83 -20.54
N ARG A 7 -14.09 15.95 -19.21
CA ARG A 7 -13.37 17.00 -18.47
C ARG A 7 -11.93 16.63 -18.13
N ALA A 8 -11.58 15.35 -18.19
CA ALA A 8 -10.20 14.90 -17.94
C ALA A 8 -9.28 15.30 -19.11
N ARG A 9 -7.99 15.49 -18.81
CA ARG A 9 -6.95 15.67 -19.84
C ARG A 9 -6.97 14.47 -20.79
N ALA A 10 -6.74 14.70 -22.08
CA ALA A 10 -6.75 13.65 -23.09
C ALA A 10 -5.84 12.46 -22.74
N ALA A 11 -4.68 12.73 -22.11
CA ALA A 11 -3.72 11.70 -21.67
C ALA A 11 -4.25 10.73 -20.59
N VAL A 12 -5.32 11.08 -19.88
CA VAL A 12 -5.94 10.23 -18.84
C VAL A 12 -7.05 9.35 -19.44
N ARG A 13 -7.59 9.75 -20.59
CA ARG A 13 -8.70 9.04 -21.24
C ARG A 13 -8.21 7.68 -21.74
N GLY A 14 -8.99 6.64 -21.49
CA GLY A 14 -8.65 5.27 -21.89
C GLY A 14 -7.59 4.58 -21.04
N LEU A 15 -7.07 5.23 -19.98
CA LEU A 15 -6.27 4.51 -18.99
C LEU A 15 -7.14 3.43 -18.31
N PRO A 16 -6.62 2.22 -18.11
CA PRO A 16 -7.35 1.20 -17.37
C PRO A 16 -7.59 1.69 -15.94
N ALA A 17 -8.74 1.31 -15.39
CA ALA A 17 -9.02 1.56 -13.98
C ALA A 17 -7.91 0.93 -13.12
N TYR A 18 -7.33 1.72 -12.22
CA TYR A 18 -6.33 1.23 -11.29
C TYR A 18 -6.94 0.15 -10.39
N ARG A 19 -6.29 -1.01 -10.34
CA ARG A 19 -6.67 -2.11 -9.46
C ARG A 19 -5.62 -2.24 -8.36
N PRO A 20 -5.87 -1.71 -7.15
CA PRO A 20 -4.95 -1.93 -6.04
C PRO A 20 -4.87 -3.42 -5.70
N GLY A 21 -3.72 -3.86 -5.20
CA GLY A 21 -3.59 -5.21 -4.64
C GLY A 21 -4.51 -5.38 -3.42
N THR A 22 -5.06 -6.58 -3.25
CA THR A 22 -5.94 -6.89 -2.12
C THR A 22 -5.15 -6.96 -0.80
N PRO A 23 -5.53 -6.19 0.24
CA PRO A 23 -4.90 -6.25 1.55
C PRO A 23 -5.02 -7.65 2.18
N ILE A 24 -4.02 -8.03 2.98
CA ILE A 24 -3.99 -9.36 3.61
C ILE A 24 -5.21 -9.60 4.52
N ASP A 25 -5.67 -8.54 5.20
CA ASP A 25 -6.82 -8.61 6.11
C ASP A 25 -8.14 -8.78 5.36
N GLU A 26 -8.24 -8.20 4.16
CA GLU A 26 -9.39 -8.40 3.28
C GLU A 26 -9.45 -9.83 2.75
N VAL A 27 -8.30 -10.42 2.39
CA VAL A 27 -8.19 -11.84 2.02
C VAL A 27 -8.65 -12.72 3.19
N LYS A 28 -8.13 -12.49 4.39
CA LYS A 28 -8.53 -13.26 5.59
C LYS A 28 -10.04 -13.21 5.84
N ARG A 29 -10.63 -12.02 5.78
CA ARG A 29 -12.07 -11.82 6.00
C ARG A 29 -12.92 -12.50 4.93
N THR A 30 -12.57 -12.31 3.66
CA THR A 30 -13.35 -12.82 2.51
C THR A 30 -13.37 -14.34 2.48
N PHE A 31 -12.21 -14.97 2.75
CA PHE A 31 -12.06 -16.42 2.68
C PHE A 31 -12.17 -17.11 4.04
N LYS A 32 -12.49 -16.39 5.12
CA LYS A 32 -12.61 -16.90 6.50
C LYS A 32 -11.36 -17.67 6.95
N LEU A 33 -10.18 -17.13 6.65
CA LEU A 33 -8.90 -17.75 6.96
C LEU A 33 -8.37 -17.27 8.33
N ALA A 34 -7.88 -18.21 9.14
CA ALA A 34 -7.20 -17.87 10.39
C ALA A 34 -5.82 -17.23 10.14
N SER A 35 -5.13 -17.64 9.08
CA SER A 35 -3.78 -17.16 8.73
C SER A 35 -3.58 -17.09 7.21
N VAL A 36 -2.61 -16.27 6.80
CA VAL A 36 -2.18 -16.09 5.40
C VAL A 36 -0.65 -15.96 5.39
N ILE A 37 0.00 -16.67 4.47
CA ILE A 37 1.43 -16.50 4.17
C ILE A 37 1.54 -15.65 2.91
N LYS A 38 2.21 -14.49 2.99
CA LYS A 38 2.35 -13.55 1.87
C LYS A 38 3.68 -13.79 1.15
N LEU A 39 3.61 -14.14 -0.14
CA LEU A 39 4.77 -14.36 -1.01
C LEU A 39 4.75 -13.50 -2.30
N ALA A 40 3.88 -12.48 -2.35
CA ALA A 40 3.50 -11.81 -3.61
C ALA A 40 4.16 -10.43 -3.86
N SER A 41 5.11 -9.99 -3.04
CA SER A 41 5.64 -8.60 -3.10
C SER A 41 7.15 -8.48 -2.92
N ASN A 42 7.90 -9.60 -2.98
CA ASN A 42 9.35 -9.62 -2.76
C ASN A 42 9.79 -8.96 -1.43
N GLU A 43 8.94 -9.06 -0.41
CA GLU A 43 9.23 -8.54 0.93
C GLU A 43 10.26 -9.42 1.65
N ASN A 44 11.07 -8.81 2.52
CA ASN A 44 11.98 -9.56 3.38
C ASN A 44 11.19 -10.27 4.49
N ALA A 45 11.08 -11.60 4.40
CA ALA A 45 10.38 -12.42 5.39
C ALA A 45 10.97 -12.34 6.80
N LEU A 46 12.24 -11.93 6.94
CA LEU A 46 12.90 -11.75 8.24
C LEU A 46 12.54 -10.41 8.92
N GLY A 47 11.80 -9.54 8.23
CA GLY A 47 11.49 -8.20 8.71
C GLY A 47 12.67 -7.20 8.56
N PRO A 48 12.53 -5.99 9.11
CA PRO A 48 13.56 -4.95 9.01
C PRO A 48 14.77 -5.25 9.91
N SER A 49 15.91 -4.64 9.60
CA SER A 49 17.11 -4.69 10.46
C SER A 49 16.81 -4.18 11.88
N PRO A 50 17.29 -4.85 12.94
CA PRO A 50 17.15 -4.35 14.31
C PRO A 50 17.71 -2.94 14.52
N LYS A 51 18.80 -2.59 13.81
CA LYS A 51 19.38 -1.23 13.84
C LYS A 51 18.44 -0.19 13.25
N ALA A 52 17.74 -0.53 12.17
CA ALA A 52 16.76 0.35 11.54
C ALA A 52 15.54 0.57 12.45
N VAL A 53 15.05 -0.49 13.12
CA VAL A 53 13.96 -0.37 14.10
C VAL A 53 14.34 0.54 15.26
N ALA A 54 15.56 0.42 15.79
CA ALA A 54 16.05 1.28 16.87
C ALA A 54 16.13 2.76 16.44
N ALA A 55 16.67 3.03 15.24
CA ALA A 55 16.75 4.38 14.69
C ALA A 55 15.35 5.00 14.47
N LEU A 56 14.41 4.24 13.90
CA LEU A 56 13.04 4.68 13.68
C LEU A 56 12.34 5.03 14.98
N ARG A 57 12.49 4.22 16.04
CA ARG A 57 11.93 4.51 17.37
C ARG A 57 12.44 5.84 17.92
N GLY A 58 13.72 6.14 17.75
CA GLY A 58 14.31 7.42 18.14
C GLY A 58 13.80 8.61 17.32
N ALA A 59 13.43 8.39 16.06
CA ALA A 59 12.95 9.42 15.15
C ALA A 59 11.44 9.74 15.29
N VAL A 60 10.66 8.90 15.99
CA VAL A 60 9.20 9.10 16.14
C VAL A 60 8.83 10.51 16.63
N PRO A 61 9.49 11.10 17.65
CA PRO A 61 9.12 12.43 18.16
C PRO A 61 9.28 13.55 17.12
N SER A 62 10.15 13.39 16.12
CA SER A 62 10.42 14.41 15.11
C SER A 62 9.57 14.27 13.84
N LEU A 63 8.71 13.25 13.71
CA LEU A 63 7.91 13.00 12.50
C LEU A 63 6.95 14.13 12.10
N HIS A 64 6.65 15.06 13.02
CA HIS A 64 5.84 16.25 12.73
C HIS A 64 6.59 17.32 11.94
N ARG A 65 7.91 17.20 11.80
CA ARG A 65 8.75 18.14 11.06
C ARG A 65 8.96 17.62 9.65
N TYR A 66 9.06 18.55 8.70
CA TYR A 66 9.59 18.21 7.38
C TYR A 66 10.98 17.59 7.54
N PRO A 67 11.31 16.56 6.73
CA PRO A 67 12.60 15.90 6.78
C PRO A 67 13.76 16.85 6.47
#